data_AF-A0A948D0J9-F1
#
_entry.id   AF-A0A948D0J9-F1
#
_cell.length_a   1.000
_cell.length_b   1.000
_cell.length_c   1.000
_cell.angle_alpha   90.00
_cell.angle_beta   90.00
_cell.angle_gamma   90.00
#
_symmetry.space_group_name_H-M   'P 1'
#
loop_
_entity.id
_entity.type
_entity.pdbx_description
1 polymer ?
#
loop_
_entity_poly.entity_id
_entity_poly.type
_entity_poly.pdbx_seq_one_letter_code
_entity_poly.pdbx_strand_id
1 'polypeptide(L)'
;MAEVILTDQNFEQEVLKEESLPVLVDFWATWCGPCKALAPIIEELANENNGKVKVGKLEVDQNPITAGQFSVMSIPTIGIFVKGEMKKQMVGLQSKDKITSELKEFVK
;
A
#
# COMPACT_ATOMS: atom_id res chain seq x y z
N MET A 1 -8.81 -8.41 10.28
CA MET A 1 -8.42 -7.01 10.59
C MET A 1 -6.90 -6.90 10.42
N ALA A 2 -6.42 -6.91 9.17
CA ALA A 2 -4.99 -6.90 8.84
C ALA A 2 -4.56 -5.63 8.09
N GLU A 3 -5.49 -4.71 7.85
CA GLU A 3 -5.26 -3.46 7.12
C GLU A 3 -5.27 -2.27 8.09
N VAL A 4 -4.28 -1.39 7.97
CA VAL A 4 -4.14 -0.15 8.74
C VAL A 4 -4.64 1.02 7.91
N ILE A 5 -5.46 1.90 8.50
CA ILE A 5 -5.86 3.14 7.83
C ILE A 5 -4.73 4.15 7.96
N LEU A 6 -4.13 4.49 6.83
CA LEU A 6 -3.06 5.46 6.75
C LEU A 6 -3.63 6.85 6.48
N THR A 7 -3.06 7.83 7.16
CA THR A 7 -3.37 9.25 7.03
C THR A 7 -2.10 10.07 6.96
N ASP A 8 -2.20 11.32 6.51
CA ASP A 8 -1.06 12.26 6.46
C ASP A 8 -0.33 12.40 7.81
N GLN A 9 -1.01 12.16 8.94
CA GLN A 9 -0.44 12.30 10.28
C GLN A 9 0.28 11.04 10.76
N ASN A 10 -0.19 9.85 10.37
CA ASN A 10 0.37 8.58 10.85
C ASN A 10 1.29 7.90 9.83
N PHE A 11 1.29 8.33 8.56
CA PHE A 11 2.04 7.68 7.50
C PHE A 11 3.53 7.58 7.82
N GLU A 12 4.13 8.65 8.34
CA GLU A 12 5.52 8.64 8.75
C GLU A 12 5.79 7.57 9.82
N GLN A 13 4.94 7.46 10.83
CA GLN A 13 5.15 6.48 11.91
C GLN A 13 4.86 5.05 11.46
N GLU A 14 3.78 4.86 10.71
CA GLU A 14 3.29 3.54 10.34
C GLU A 14 4.03 2.93 9.15
N VAL A 15 4.60 3.76 8.27
CA VAL A 15 5.27 3.36 7.02
C VAL A 15 6.75 3.72 7.03
N LEU A 16 7.09 4.99 7.30
CA LEU A 16 8.48 5.46 7.16
C LEU A 16 9.37 5.02 8.32
N LYS A 17 8.82 4.92 9.53
CA LYS A 17 9.52 4.41 10.72
C LYS A 17 9.39 2.90 10.90
N GLU A 18 8.69 2.21 10.01
CA GLU A 18 8.59 0.76 10.05
C GLU A 18 9.89 0.14 9.50
N GLU A 19 10.70 -0.39 10.40
CA GLU A 19 11.98 -1.03 10.09
C GLU A 19 11.90 -2.56 10.09
N SER A 20 10.87 -3.12 10.74
CA SER A 20 10.79 -4.56 10.99
C SER A 20 10.15 -5.31 9.84
N LEU A 21 9.05 -4.78 9.31
CA LEU A 21 8.27 -5.42 8.25
C LEU A 21 8.20 -4.53 7.00
N PRO A 22 8.22 -5.10 5.78
CA PRO A 22 7.82 -4.36 4.59
C PRO A 22 6.37 -3.88 4.73
N VAL A 23 6.11 -2.66 4.24
CA VAL A 23 4.79 -2.02 4.28
C VAL A 23 4.26 -1.86 2.87
N LEU A 24 3.10 -2.46 2.60
CA LEU A 24 2.37 -2.28 1.36
C LEU A 24 1.31 -1.20 1.58
N VAL A 25 1.38 -0.14 0.78
CA VAL A 25 0.43 0.98 0.80
C VAL A 25 -0.44 0.92 -0.44
N ASP A 26 -1.75 0.75 -0.25
CA ASP A 26 -2.76 0.87 -1.29
C ASP A 26 -3.35 2.29 -1.30
N PHE A 27 -3.06 3.03 -2.37
CA PHE A 27 -3.59 4.36 -2.62
C PHE A 27 -4.90 4.22 -3.40
N TRP A 28 -6.00 4.52 -2.72
CA TRP A 28 -7.36 4.29 -3.21
C TRP A 28 -8.25 5.52 -3.05
N ALA A 29 -9.41 5.50 -3.70
CA ALA A 29 -10.49 6.46 -3.48
C ALA A 29 -11.86 5.80 -3.70
N THR A 30 -12.91 6.38 -3.13
CA THR A 30 -14.27 5.82 -3.22
C THR A 30 -14.89 5.89 -4.63
N TRP A 31 -14.49 6.89 -5.41
CA TRP A 31 -14.90 7.08 -6.80
C TRP A 31 -14.10 6.24 -7.80
N CYS A 32 -13.02 5.59 -7.36
CA CYS A 32 -12.20 4.74 -8.20
C CYS A 32 -12.85 3.35 -8.40
N GLY A 33 -13.56 3.20 -9.52
CA GLY A 33 -14.15 1.92 -9.93
C GLY A 33 -13.15 0.74 -9.94
N PRO A 34 -11.98 0.87 -10.58
CA PRO A 34 -10.96 -0.19 -10.61
C PRO A 34 -10.41 -0.56 -9.22
N CYS A 35 -10.35 0.39 -8.29
CA CYS A 35 -9.87 0.14 -6.93
C CYS A 35 -10.76 -0.87 -6.18
N LYS A 36 -12.06 -0.92 -6.47
CA LYS A 36 -12.99 -1.90 -5.87
C LYS A 36 -12.63 -3.34 -6.23
N ALA A 37 -12.08 -3.58 -7.42
CA ALA A 37 -11.61 -4.90 -7.83
C ALA A 37 -10.28 -5.27 -7.16
N LEU A 38 -9.47 -4.28 -6.81
CA LEU A 38 -8.18 -4.46 -6.14
C LEU A 38 -8.33 -4.68 -4.62
N ALA A 39 -9.33 -4.08 -3.99
CA ALA A 39 -9.59 -4.19 -2.56
C ALA A 39 -9.57 -5.64 -2.00
N PRO A 40 -10.30 -6.63 -2.58
CA PRO A 40 -10.25 -8.00 -2.07
C PRO A 40 -8.89 -8.67 -2.29
N ILE A 41 -8.15 -8.28 -3.33
CA ILE A 41 -6.79 -8.79 -3.58
C ILE A 41 -5.84 -8.30 -2.47
N ILE A 42 -5.90 -7.02 -2.12
CA ILE A 42 -5.08 -6.44 -1.04
C ILE A 42 -5.43 -7.06 0.31
N GLU A 43 -6.71 -7.27 0.59
CA GLU A 43 -7.15 -7.92 1.83
C GLU A 43 -6.65 -9.37 1.93
N GLU A 44 -6.70 -10.12 0.82
CA GLU A 44 -6.18 -11.49 0.77
C GLU A 44 -4.67 -11.51 1.01
N LEU A 45 -3.91 -10.59 0.38
CA LEU A 45 -2.47 -10.44 0.61
C LEU A 45 -2.14 -10.06 2.05
N ALA A 46 -2.95 -9.18 2.67
CA ALA A 46 -2.79 -8.80 4.07
C ALA A 46 -2.99 -10.00 5.01
N ASN A 47 -3.98 -10.84 4.71
CA ASN A 47 -4.26 -12.04 5.50
C ASN A 47 -3.20 -13.14 5.28
N GLU A 48 -2.78 -13.40 4.04
CA GLU A 48 -1.75 -14.40 3.73
C GLU A 48 -0.37 -14.03 4.30
N ASN A 49 -0.06 -12.74 4.35
CA ASN A 49 1.22 -12.22 4.85
C ASN A 49 1.09 -11.61 6.25
N ASN A 50 0.04 -11.96 7.00
CA ASN A 50 -0.19 -11.44 8.34
C ASN A 50 1.02 -11.76 9.25
N GLY A 51 1.59 -10.73 9.87
CA GLY A 51 2.82 -10.82 10.67
C GLY A 51 4.13 -10.80 9.88
N LYS A 52 4.09 -10.78 8.54
CA LYS A 52 5.26 -10.63 7.65
C LYS A 52 5.26 -9.32 6.87
N VAL A 53 4.09 -8.80 6.55
CA VAL A 53 3.89 -7.56 5.79
C VAL A 53 2.84 -6.75 6.51
N LYS A 54 3.07 -5.45 6.61
CA LYS A 54 2.06 -4.51 7.08
C LYS A 54 1.31 -3.97 5.86
N VAL A 55 0.00 -4.08 5.85
CA VAL A 55 -0.81 -3.54 4.75
C VAL A 55 -1.52 -2.28 5.25
N GLY A 56 -1.31 -1.19 4.55
CA GLY A 56 -1.91 0.10 4.84
C GLY A 56 -2.73 0.61 3.67
N LYS A 57 -3.86 1.25 3.95
CA LYS A 57 -4.73 1.87 2.95
C LYS A 57 -4.75 3.37 3.17
N LEU A 58 -4.38 4.12 2.13
CA LEU A 58 -4.41 5.58 2.14
C LEU A 58 -5.44 6.08 1.14
N GLU A 59 -6.41 6.85 1.64
CA GLU A 59 -7.42 7.47 0.80
C GLU A 59 -6.87 8.81 0.28
N VAL A 60 -6.77 8.97 -1.04
CA VAL A 60 -6.02 10.09 -1.65
C VAL A 60 -6.75 11.44 -1.58
N ASP A 61 -8.09 11.47 -1.49
CA ASP A 61 -8.85 12.72 -1.39
C ASP A 61 -8.70 13.37 0.00
N GLN A 62 -8.62 12.55 1.06
CA GLN A 62 -8.44 12.96 2.45
C GLN A 62 -6.97 13.19 2.80
N ASN A 63 -6.05 12.58 2.06
CA ASN A 63 -4.62 12.61 2.35
C ASN A 63 -3.80 13.10 1.12
N PRO A 64 -4.08 14.31 0.61
CA PRO A 64 -3.45 14.83 -0.61
C PRO A 64 -1.97 15.16 -0.41
N ILE A 65 -1.51 15.38 0.84
CA ILE A 65 -0.11 15.69 1.13
C ILE A 65 0.74 14.46 0.87
N THR A 66 0.39 13.33 1.48
CA THR A 66 1.11 12.06 1.28
C THR A 66 0.99 11.59 -0.16
N ALA A 67 -0.21 11.65 -0.75
CA ALA A 67 -0.40 11.30 -2.15
C ALA A 67 0.48 12.14 -3.09
N GLY A 68 0.58 13.45 -2.84
CA GLY A 68 1.45 14.36 -3.58
C GLY A 68 2.94 14.06 -3.38
N GLN A 69 3.38 13.76 -2.15
CA GLN A 69 4.78 13.41 -1.85
C GLN A 69 5.26 12.19 -2.62
N PHE A 70 4.40 11.16 -2.76
CA PHE A 70 4.70 9.95 -3.53
C PHE A 70 4.31 10.03 -5.01
N SER A 71 4.00 11.24 -5.50
CA SER A 71 3.62 11.50 -6.89
C SER A 71 2.49 10.60 -7.39
N VAL A 72 1.52 10.31 -6.52
CA VAL A 72 0.34 9.50 -6.85
C VAL A 72 -0.62 10.35 -7.68
N MET A 73 -0.40 10.38 -8.99
CA MET A 73 -1.23 11.12 -9.94
C MET A 73 -2.41 10.32 -10.48
N SER A 74 -2.33 8.99 -10.36
CA SER A 74 -3.34 8.05 -10.88
C SER A 74 -3.61 6.97 -9.85
N ILE A 75 -4.87 6.60 -9.68
CA ILE A 75 -5.29 5.49 -8.81
C ILE A 75 -5.99 4.39 -9.65
N PRO A 76 -5.91 3.11 -9.24
CA PRO A 76 -5.21 2.60 -8.06
C PRO A 76 -3.69 2.68 -8.20
N THR A 77 -2.98 2.96 -7.10
CA THR A 77 -1.52 2.87 -7.03
C THR A 77 -1.12 2.09 -5.79
N ILE A 78 -0.13 1.22 -5.92
CA ILE A 78 0.42 0.44 -4.81
C ILE A 78 1.88 0.85 -4.61
N GLY A 79 2.24 1.22 -3.38
CA GLY A 79 3.61 1.45 -2.97
C GLY A 79 4.10 0.33 -2.04
N ILE A 80 5.32 -0.14 -2.25
CA ILE A 80 6.00 -1.06 -1.31
C ILE A 80 7.16 -0.30 -0.67
N PHE A 81 7.10 -0.22 0.65
CA PHE A 81 8.06 0.45 1.50
C PHE A 81 8.82 -0.58 2.32
N VAL A 82 10.13 -0.41 2.42
CA VAL A 82 11.01 -1.29 3.21
C VAL A 82 12.01 -0.41 3.93
N LYS A 83 12.00 -0.43 5.27
CA LYS A 83 12.87 0.41 6.12
C LYS A 83 12.75 1.90 5.78
N GLY A 84 11.51 2.35 5.61
CA GLY A 84 11.19 3.73 5.28
C GLY A 84 11.52 4.20 3.86
N GLU A 85 12.03 3.33 3.00
CA GLU A 85 12.30 3.66 1.60
C GLU A 85 11.26 3.00 0.69
N MET A 86 10.72 3.77 -0.26
CA MET A 86 9.86 3.23 -1.31
C MET A 86 10.72 2.40 -2.28
N LYS A 87 10.63 1.07 -2.19
CA LYS A 87 11.38 0.15 -3.06
C LYS A 87 10.64 -0.14 -4.36
N LYS A 88 9.31 -0.11 -4.33
CA LYS A 88 8.49 -0.34 -5.53
C LYS A 88 7.27 0.58 -5.53
N GLN A 89 6.90 1.00 -6.73
CA GLN A 89 5.64 1.69 -7.00
C GLN A 89 5.01 1.06 -8.24
N MET A 90 3.73 0.72 -8.15
CA MET A 90 2.95 0.12 -9.22
C MET A 90 1.70 0.96 -9.43
N VAL A 91 1.56 1.53 -10.63
CA VAL A 91 0.41 2.36 -10.99
C VAL A 91 -0.55 1.54 -11.85
N GLY A 92 -1.84 1.66 -11.56
CA GLY A 92 -2.92 0.95 -12.23
C GLY A 92 -3.29 -0.38 -11.59
N LEU A 93 -4.33 -1.01 -12.12
CA LEU A 93 -4.82 -2.29 -11.63
C LEU A 93 -3.75 -3.38 -11.80
N GLN A 94 -3.31 -3.97 -10.70
CA GLN A 94 -2.34 -5.07 -10.70
C GLN A 94 -3.03 -6.39 -10.31
N SER A 95 -2.57 -7.49 -10.91
CA SER A 95 -3.00 -8.84 -10.51
C SER A 95 -2.36 -9.23 -9.17
N LYS A 96 -3.05 -10.08 -8.40
CA LYS A 96 -2.54 -10.64 -7.14
C LYS A 96 -1.14 -11.23 -7.29
N ASP A 97 -0.90 -12.03 -8.33
CA ASP A 97 0.39 -12.69 -8.57
C ASP A 97 1.54 -11.70 -8.76
N LYS A 98 1.27 -10.58 -9.44
CA LYS A 98 2.26 -9.52 -9.67
C LYS A 98 2.67 -8.90 -8.34
N ILE A 99 1.68 -8.46 -7.56
CA ILE A 99 1.90 -7.81 -6.26
C ILE A 99 2.63 -8.78 -5.32
N THR A 100 2.18 -10.04 -5.29
CA THR A 100 2.80 -11.10 -4.47
C THR A 100 4.26 -11.33 -4.86
N SER A 101 4.56 -11.38 -6.15
CA SER A 101 5.93 -11.61 -6.63
C SER A 101 6.86 -10.47 -6.26
N GLU A 102 6.40 -9.23 -6.43
CA GLU A 102 7.15 -8.03 -6.04
C GLU A 102 7.34 -7.96 -4.51
N LEU A 103 6.30 -8.28 -3.74
CA LEU A 103 6.35 -8.29 -2.28
C LEU A 103 7.30 -9.38 -1.75
N LYS A 104 7.30 -10.57 -2.36
CA LYS A 104 8.22 -11.67 -2.02
C LYS A 104 9.70 -11.33 -2.21
N GLU A 105 10.03 -10.35 -3.05
CA GLU A 105 11.40 -9.87 -3.18
C GLU A 105 11.88 -9.17 -1.89
N PHE A 106 10.95 -8.61 -1.11
CA PHE A 106 11.22 -7.84 0.10
C PHE A 106 10.86 -8.55 1.40
N VAL A 107 9.98 -9.55 1.34
CA VAL A 107 9.64 -10.42 2.48
C VAL A 107 10.68 -11.53 2.59
N LYS A 108 11.49 -11.48 3.65
CA LYS A 108 12.46 -12.55 3.98
C LYS A 108 11.83 -13.71 4.74
#